data_AF-Q6Q231-F1
#
_entry.id   AF-Q6Q231-F1
#
_cell.length_a   1.000
_cell.length_b   1.000
_cell.length_c   1.000
_cell.angle_alpha   90.00
_cell.angle_beta   90.00
_cell.angle_gamma   90.00
#
_symmetry.space_group_name_H-M   'P 1'
#
loop_
_entity.id
_entity.type
_entity.pdbx_description
1 polymer ?
#
loop_
_entity_poly.entity_id
_entity_poly.type
_entity_poly.pdbx_seq_one_letter_code
_entity_poly.pdbx_strand_id
1 'polypeptide(L)' 'GAGIHPVHVGALPGPVAELCRRETAVAQLCVDSAVEGSREKALQCLLLDPVITDIDTAKKILDDYLTSYREYLSQFWK' A
#
# COMPACT_ATOMS: atom_id res chain seq x y z
N GLY A 1 -27.80 -14.90 -12.03
CA GLY A 1 -26.99 -15.60 -11.00
C GLY A 1 -26.62 -14.63 -9.90
N ALA A 2 -26.47 -15.10 -8.66
CA ALA A 2 -26.21 -14.27 -7.47
C ALA A 2 -24.69 -14.00 -7.28
N GLY A 3 -24.10 -13.20 -8.18
CA GLY A 3 -22.72 -12.74 -8.08
C GLY A 3 -22.62 -11.22 -7.91
N ILE A 4 -21.41 -10.69 -7.94
CA ILE A 4 -21.19 -9.23 -7.98
C ILE A 4 -21.52 -8.73 -9.38
N HIS A 5 -22.43 -7.76 -9.46
CA HIS A 5 -22.84 -7.11 -10.71
C HIS A 5 -22.50 -5.62 -10.62
N PRO A 6 -21.38 -5.16 -11.21
CA PRO A 6 -20.98 -3.77 -11.11
C PRO A 6 -21.95 -2.87 -11.89
N VAL A 7 -22.25 -1.71 -11.31
CA VAL A 7 -23.01 -0.66 -12.00
C VAL A 7 -22.01 0.25 -12.71
N HIS A 8 -22.23 0.47 -14.00
CA HIS A 8 -21.37 1.35 -14.78
C HIS A 8 -21.54 2.81 -14.34
N VAL A 9 -20.45 3.43 -13.90
CA VAL A 9 -20.42 4.83 -13.40
C VAL A 9 -19.81 5.82 -14.40
N GLY A 10 -19.19 5.34 -15.49
CA GLY A 10 -18.47 6.17 -16.45
C GLY A 10 -17.10 6.64 -15.92
N ALA A 11 -16.50 7.62 -16.61
CA ALA A 11 -15.22 8.18 -16.21
C ALA A 11 -15.37 9.09 -14.98
N LEU A 12 -14.48 8.91 -14.00
CA LEU A 12 -14.36 9.84 -12.88
C LEU A 12 -13.85 11.21 -13.39
N PRO A 13 -14.23 12.33 -12.73
CA PRO A 13 -13.61 13.63 -12.98
C PRO A 13 -12.09 13.53 -12.85
N GLY A 14 -11.34 14.11 -13.78
CA GLY A 14 -9.88 13.97 -13.88
C GLY A 14 -9.13 14.11 -12.54
N PRO A 15 -9.36 15.18 -11.75
CA PRO A 15 -8.69 15.36 -10.46
C PRO A 15 -8.98 14.24 -9.45
N VAL A 16 -10.22 13.76 -9.39
CA VAL A 16 -10.61 12.65 -8.50
C VAL A 16 -9.95 11.35 -8.97
N ALA A 17 -9.92 11.12 -10.28
CA ALA A 17 -9.29 9.96 -10.88
C ALA A 17 -7.78 9.89 -10.56
N GLU A 18 -7.08 11.03 -10.52
CA GLU A 18 -5.66 11.06 -10.14
C GLU A 18 -5.43 10.69 -8.67
N LEU A 19 -6.31 11.13 -7.77
CA LEU A 19 -6.24 10.69 -6.37
C LEU A 19 -6.41 9.17 -6.27
N CYS A 20 -7.42 8.62 -6.94
CA CYS A 20 -7.65 7.17 -6.96
C CYS A 20 -6.47 6.40 -7.57
N ARG A 21 -5.86 6.91 -8.64
CA ARG A 21 -4.68 6.30 -9.26
C ARG A 21 -3.51 6.22 -8.29
N ARG A 22 -3.23 7.31 -7.56
CA ARG A 22 -2.16 7.32 -6.56
C ARG A 22 -2.42 6.28 -5.47
N GLU A 23 -3.61 6.28 -4.87
CA GLU A 23 -3.95 5.32 -3.81
C GLU A 23 -3.94 3.87 -4.31
N THR A 24 -4.32 3.64 -5.58
CA THR A 24 -4.23 2.31 -6.20
C THR A 24 -2.77 1.87 -6.34
N ALA A 25 -1.86 2.77 -6.71
CA ALA A 25 -0.43 2.47 -6.80
C ALA A 25 0.17 2.14 -5.42
N VAL A 26 -0.20 2.89 -4.37
CA VAL A 26 0.20 2.61 -2.98
C VAL A 26 -0.30 1.23 -2.56
N ALA A 27 -1.59 0.93 -2.78
CA ALA A 27 -2.19 -0.34 -2.41
C ALA A 27 -1.53 -1.53 -3.13
N GLN A 28 -1.24 -1.40 -4.43
CA GLN A 28 -0.55 -2.43 -5.19
C GLN A 28 0.86 -2.68 -4.63
N LEU A 29 1.62 -1.62 -4.35
CA LEU A 29 2.97 -1.75 -3.82
C LEU A 29 3.00 -2.35 -2.41
N CYS A 30 1.99 -2.04 -1.58
CA CYS A 30 1.78 -2.69 -0.29
C CYS A 30 1.58 -4.21 -0.45
N VAL A 31 0.69 -4.62 -1.36
CA VAL A 31 0.44 -6.05 -1.64
C VAL A 31 1.71 -6.73 -2.13
N ASP A 32 2.42 -6.14 -3.10
CA ASP A 32 3.66 -6.69 -3.64
C ASP A 32 4.71 -6.87 -2.52
N SER A 33 4.84 -5.88 -1.62
CA SER A 33 5.75 -5.97 -0.48
C SER A 33 5.40 -7.12 0.46
N ALA A 34 4.10 -7.35 0.73
CA ALA A 34 3.63 -8.37 1.63
C ALA A 34 3.76 -9.78 1.04
N VAL A 35 3.50 -9.93 -0.26
CA VAL A 35 3.65 -11.20 -0.98
C VAL A 35 5.12 -11.59 -1.07
N GLU A 36 6.00 -10.65 -1.42
CA GLU A 36 7.42 -10.91 -1.63
C GLU A 36 8.27 -10.82 -0.35
N GLY A 37 7.75 -10.26 0.74
CA GLY A 37 8.52 -9.97 1.95
C GLY A 37 9.54 -8.84 1.76
N SER A 38 9.34 -7.95 0.78
CA SER A 38 10.32 -6.93 0.40
C SER A 38 10.20 -5.68 1.28
N ARG A 39 11.18 -5.47 2.16
CA ARG A 39 11.29 -4.24 2.96
C ARG A 39 11.45 -2.98 2.11
N GLU A 40 12.11 -3.10 0.95
CA GLU A 40 12.28 -1.96 0.03
C GLU A 40 10.94 -1.53 -0.56
N LYS A 41 10.13 -2.47 -1.07
CA LYS A 41 8.78 -2.16 -1.58
C LYS A 41 7.87 -1.63 -0.48
N ALA A 42 7.97 -2.18 0.74
CA ALA A 42 7.21 -1.67 1.87
C ALA A 42 7.59 -0.23 2.23
N LEU A 43 8.89 0.12 2.16
CA LEU A 43 9.34 1.50 2.36
C LEU A 43 8.82 2.42 1.26
N GLN A 44 8.93 2.02 -0.01
CA GLN A 44 8.40 2.79 -1.13
C GLN A 44 6.88 3.00 -1.02
N CYS A 45 6.14 2.00 -0.55
CA CYS A 45 4.71 2.12 -0.25
C CYS A 45 4.45 3.24 0.76
N LEU A 46 5.18 3.25 1.89
CA LEU A 46 5.04 4.33 2.88
C LEU A 46 5.42 5.69 2.31
N LEU A 47 6.47 5.77 1.49
CA LEU A 47 6.91 7.05 0.90
C LEU A 47 5.94 7.62 -0.14
N LEU A 48 5.13 6.79 -0.77
CA LEU A 48 4.08 7.23 -1.70
C LEU A 48 2.79 7.64 -1.00
N ASP A 49 2.60 7.24 0.26
CA ASP A 49 1.43 7.59 1.04
C ASP A 49 1.43 9.11 1.34
N PRO A 50 0.35 9.84 1.02
CA PRO A 50 0.28 11.29 1.21
C PRO A 50 0.47 11.77 2.66
N VAL A 51 0.30 10.90 3.66
CA VAL A 51 0.45 11.29 5.08
C VAL A 51 1.88 11.16 5.58
N ILE A 52 2.77 10.53 4.82
CA ILE A 52 4.19 10.38 5.17
C ILE A 52 4.98 11.53 4.52
N THR A 53 5.49 12.43 5.36
CA THR A 53 6.19 13.64 4.89
C THR A 53 7.71 13.59 5.08
N ASP A 54 8.24 12.52 5.68
CA ASP A 54 9.65 12.40 6.03
C ASP A 54 10.16 10.96 5.84
N ILE A 55 11.31 10.84 5.17
CA ILE A 55 11.89 9.54 4.81
C ILE A 55 12.36 8.77 6.04
N ASP A 56 12.96 9.46 7.00
CA ASP A 56 13.50 8.78 8.19
C ASP A 56 12.38 8.33 9.13
N THR A 57 11.29 9.08 9.19
CA THR A 57 10.05 8.69 9.86
C THR A 57 9.42 7.48 9.18
N ALA A 58 9.38 7.43 7.84
CA ALA A 58 8.89 6.27 7.10
C ALA A 58 9.67 4.99 7.43
N LYS A 59 11.01 5.07 7.50
CA LYS A 59 11.86 3.93 7.90
C LYS A 59 11.55 3.44 9.32
N LYS A 60 11.42 4.37 10.27
CA LYS A 60 11.08 4.04 11.66
C LYS A 60 9.72 3.36 11.76
N ILE A 61 8.70 3.90 11.07
CA ILE A 61 7.36 3.30 11.01
C ILE A 61 7.44 1.90 10.43
N LEU A 62 8.18 1.69 9.34
CA LEU A 62 8.33 0.37 8.73
C LEU A 62 8.95 -0.62 9.71
N ASP A 63 10.04 -0.24 10.37
CA ASP A 63 10.72 -1.11 11.32
C ASP A 63 9.84 -1.44 12.53
N ASP A 64 9.09 -0.45 13.04
CA ASP A 64 8.12 -0.63 14.13
C ASP A 64 6.99 -1.57 13.71
N TYR A 65 6.43 -1.41 12.51
CA TYR A 65 5.36 -2.28 11.99
C TYR A 65 5.84 -3.71 11.81
N LEU A 66 6.97 -3.91 11.13
CA LEU A 66 7.49 -5.25 10.87
C LEU A 66 7.83 -5.98 12.17
N THR A 67 8.38 -5.27 13.16
CA THR A 67 8.77 -5.85 14.46
C THR A 67 7.53 -6.14 15.31
N SER A 68 6.61 -5.18 15.42
CA SER A 68 5.41 -5.30 16.25
C SER A 68 4.47 -6.40 15.74
N TYR A 69 4.38 -6.57 14.42
CA TYR A 69 3.54 -7.58 13.78
C TYR A 69 4.32 -8.78 13.25
N ARG A 70 5.52 -9.03 13.78
CA ARG A 70 6.42 -10.10 13.33
C ARG A 70 5.74 -11.47 13.23
N GLU A 71 4.89 -11.80 14.19
CA GLU A 71 4.15 -13.07 14.23
C GLU A 71 3.17 -13.23 13.05
N TYR A 72 2.63 -12.13 12.53
CA TYR A 72 1.68 -12.12 11.41
C TYR A 72 2.35 -11.92 10.06
N LEU A 73 3.56 -11.36 10.04
CA LEU A 73 4.29 -10.97 8.83
C LEU A 73 5.44 -11.92 8.51
N SER A 74 5.19 -13.23 8.59
CA SER A 74 6.22 -14.27 8.43
C SER A 74 7.04 -14.13 7.14
N GLN A 75 6.46 -13.61 6.05
CA GLN A 75 7.15 -13.41 4.77
C GLN A 75 8.36 -12.45 4.87
N PHE A 76 8.35 -11.48 5.79
CA PHE A 76 9.44 -10.52 6.00
C PHE A 76 10.56 -11.03 6.92
N TRP A 77 10.35 -12.19 7.55
CA TRP A 77 11.22 -12.74 8.59
C TRP A 77 11.70 -14.16 8.29
N LYS A 78 11.50 -14.61 7.05
CA LYS A 78 12.08 -15.84 6.51
C LYS A 78 13.56 -15.67 6.20
#